data_AF-A0A2D3PP66-F1
#
_entry.id   AF-A0A2D3PP66-F1
#
_cell.length_a   1.000
_cell.length_b   1.000
_cell.length_c   1.000
_cell.angle_alpha   90.00
_cell.angle_beta   90.00
_cell.angle_gamma   90.00
#
_symmetry.space_group_name_H-M   'P 1'
#
loop_
_entity.id
_entity.type
_entity.pdbx_description
1 polymer ?
#
loop_
_entity_poly.entity_id
_entity_poly.type
_entity_poly.pdbx_seq_one_letter_code
_entity_poly.pdbx_strand_id
1 'polypeptide(L)'
;MMENIRIILVKIQKIRKGRFVDAEPLFSPNGVALPVLRNVPVGLFGDSKDHIDWNIKEGDIMPYFILTFDISSYISQGSHDVMDSNRRNNLNNGFILPFTIPNATESLEFPSDIRIIGDRLEEGNIDLKGNSSQKGNVEINGNTTQKGNTTQTGNISTKGSVAASEDVTAGDKSLKKHKHSGVAKGNDTSGGVV
;
A
#
# COMPACT_ATOMS: atom_id res chain seq x y z
N MET A 1 -42.62 -6.86 -8.76
CA MET A 1 -42.20 -7.41 -7.46
C MET A 1 -40.82 -6.84 -7.20
N MET A 2 -40.62 -6.07 -6.12
CA MET A 2 -39.33 -5.41 -5.88
C MET A 2 -38.31 -6.46 -5.44
N GLU A 3 -37.26 -6.66 -6.22
CA GLU A 3 -36.17 -7.55 -5.84
C GLU A 3 -35.27 -6.83 -4.83
N ASN A 4 -35.07 -7.42 -3.66
CA ASN A 4 -34.29 -6.83 -2.59
C ASN A 4 -32.87 -7.39 -2.61
N ILE A 5 -31.89 -6.53 -2.90
CA ILE A 5 -30.48 -6.83 -2.65
C ILE A 5 -30.28 -6.91 -1.14
N ARG A 6 -29.57 -7.94 -0.66
CA ARG A 6 -29.28 -8.14 0.76
C ARG A 6 -27.79 -8.01 1.00
N ILE A 7 -27.45 -7.33 2.09
CA ILE A 7 -26.08 -7.20 2.58
C ILE A 7 -26.09 -7.67 4.03
N ILE A 8 -25.14 -8.53 4.38
CA ILE A 8 -24.97 -9.03 5.76
C ILE A 8 -23.53 -8.81 6.21
N LEU A 9 -23.30 -8.78 7.52
CA LEU A 9 -21.95 -8.80 8.05
C LEU A 9 -21.47 -10.23 8.25
N VAL A 10 -20.24 -10.50 7.82
CA VAL A 10 -19.57 -11.77 7.99
C VAL A 10 -18.23 -11.58 8.70
N LYS A 11 -17.84 -12.57 9.49
CA LYS A 11 -16.51 -12.69 10.06
C LYS A 11 -15.68 -13.65 9.23
N ILE A 12 -14.48 -13.23 8.82
CA ILE A 12 -13.54 -14.09 8.09
C ILE A 12 -13.09 -15.22 9.01
N GLN A 13 -13.33 -16.46 8.61
CA GLN A 13 -12.89 -17.65 9.35
C GLN A 13 -11.58 -18.21 8.80
N LYS A 14 -11.38 -18.16 7.48
CA LYS A 14 -10.21 -18.74 6.85
C LYS A 14 -9.84 -18.05 5.55
N ILE A 15 -8.55 -17.77 5.36
CA ILE A 15 -8.01 -17.28 4.08
C ILE A 15 -7.69 -18.46 3.16
N ARG A 16 -8.10 -18.36 1.88
CA ARG A 16 -7.82 -19.35 0.83
C ARG A 16 -6.98 -18.74 -0.28
N LYS A 17 -6.38 -19.60 -1.10
CA LYS A 17 -5.63 -19.18 -2.29
C LYS A 17 -6.56 -18.51 -3.30
N GLY A 18 -6.02 -17.60 -4.11
CA GLY A 18 -6.75 -16.97 -5.21
C GLY A 18 -7.78 -15.93 -4.77
N ARG A 19 -7.56 -15.27 -3.62
CA ARG A 19 -8.43 -14.20 -3.10
C ARG A 19 -9.84 -14.68 -2.71
N PHE A 20 -9.89 -15.88 -2.14
CA PHE A 20 -11.09 -16.48 -1.59
C PHE A 20 -11.00 -16.60 -0.07
N VAL A 21 -12.15 -16.61 0.60
CA VAL A 21 -12.25 -16.81 2.04
C VAL A 21 -13.40 -17.74 2.40
N ASP A 22 -13.33 -18.36 3.57
CA ASP A 22 -14.52 -18.85 4.26
C ASP A 22 -14.96 -17.80 5.27
N ALA A 23 -16.26 -17.53 5.34
CA ALA A 23 -16.80 -16.48 6.19
C ALA A 23 -18.08 -16.94 6.90
N GLU A 24 -18.21 -16.57 8.16
CA GLU A 24 -19.36 -16.87 8.99
C GLU A 24 -20.26 -15.64 9.14
N PRO A 25 -21.55 -15.72 8.80
CA PRO A 25 -22.49 -14.64 9.08
C PRO A 25 -22.56 -14.31 10.57
N LEU A 26 -22.43 -13.02 10.93
CA LEU A 26 -22.42 -12.58 12.32
C LEU A 26 -23.77 -12.75 13.03
N PHE A 27 -24.86 -12.54 12.30
CA PHE A 27 -26.20 -12.53 12.86
C PHE A 27 -26.98 -13.78 12.45
N SER A 28 -27.82 -14.24 13.36
CA SER A 28 -28.72 -15.38 13.17
C SER A 28 -30.14 -14.85 12.97
N PRO A 29 -30.65 -14.74 11.72
CA PRO A 29 -32.03 -14.32 11.50
C PRO A 29 -32.96 -15.32 12.19
N ASN A 30 -33.87 -14.83 13.04
CA ASN A 30 -34.79 -15.66 13.81
C ASN A 30 -34.11 -16.66 14.78
N GLY A 31 -32.89 -16.37 15.25
CA GLY A 31 -32.18 -17.19 16.24
C GLY A 31 -31.53 -18.46 15.70
N VAL A 32 -31.54 -18.68 14.38
CA VAL A 32 -30.84 -19.78 13.73
C VAL A 32 -29.59 -19.27 13.02
N ALA A 33 -28.43 -19.82 13.35
CA ALA A 33 -27.18 -19.50 12.71
C ALA A 33 -27.22 -19.88 11.23
N LEU A 34 -26.82 -18.94 10.38
CA LEU A 34 -26.64 -19.22 8.97
C LEU A 34 -25.39 -20.08 8.76
N PRO A 35 -25.36 -20.94 7.74
CA PRO A 35 -24.19 -21.76 7.46
C PRO A 35 -23.00 -20.90 7.06
N VAL A 36 -21.80 -21.43 7.32
CA VAL A 36 -20.54 -20.84 6.85
C VAL A 36 -20.54 -20.76 5.32
N LEU A 37 -20.25 -19.58 4.80
CA LEU A 37 -20.10 -19.33 3.38
C LEU A 37 -18.69 -19.75 2.98
N ARG A 38 -18.58 -20.63 1.99
CA ARG A 38 -17.28 -21.19 1.56
C ARG A 38 -16.85 -20.70 0.19
N ASN A 39 -15.55 -20.50 0.03
CA ASN A 39 -14.94 -20.00 -1.21
C ASN A 39 -15.62 -18.70 -1.71
N VAL A 40 -15.82 -17.75 -0.81
CA VAL A 40 -16.37 -16.44 -1.15
C VAL A 40 -15.26 -15.58 -1.76
N PRO A 41 -15.45 -15.00 -2.95
CA PRO A 41 -14.48 -14.08 -3.54
C PRO A 41 -14.45 -12.76 -2.76
N VAL A 42 -13.26 -12.20 -2.60
CA VAL A 42 -13.08 -10.85 -2.07
C VAL A 42 -12.75 -9.90 -3.23
N GLY A 43 -13.51 -8.82 -3.34
CA GLY A 43 -13.32 -7.79 -4.35
C GLY A 43 -12.02 -6.99 -4.17
N LEU A 44 -11.65 -6.32 -5.25
CA LEU A 44 -10.61 -5.29 -5.32
C LEU A 44 -11.29 -3.93 -5.48
N PHE A 45 -10.65 -2.86 -4.99
CA PHE A 45 -11.09 -1.52 -5.35
C PHE A 45 -10.31 -1.05 -6.58
N GLY A 46 -10.86 -1.34 -7.76
CA GLY A 46 -10.21 -1.15 -9.04
C GLY A 46 -10.41 -2.35 -9.96
N ASP A 47 -9.44 -2.61 -10.84
CA ASP A 47 -9.44 -3.76 -11.74
C ASP A 47 -8.27 -4.73 -11.48
N SER A 48 -8.08 -5.73 -12.34
CA SER A 48 -7.02 -6.74 -12.16
C SER A 48 -5.59 -6.22 -12.20
N LYS A 49 -5.36 -5.01 -12.73
CA LYS A 49 -4.03 -4.38 -12.89
C LYS A 49 -3.88 -3.17 -11.98
N ASP A 50 -4.90 -2.33 -11.93
CA ASP A 50 -4.90 -1.06 -11.20
C ASP A 50 -5.91 -1.15 -10.05
N HIS A 51 -5.44 -1.48 -8.86
CA HIS A 51 -6.30 -1.64 -7.68
C HIS A 51 -5.66 -1.26 -6.36
N ILE A 52 -6.52 -0.95 -5.40
CA ILE A 52 -6.18 -0.97 -3.98
C ILE A 52 -6.54 -2.36 -3.43
N ASP A 53 -5.56 -2.99 -2.79
CA ASP A 53 -5.72 -4.27 -2.13
C ASP A 53 -5.58 -4.14 -0.61
N TRP A 54 -6.43 -4.84 0.12
CA TRP A 54 -6.43 -4.88 1.57
C TRP A 54 -5.84 -6.20 2.07
N ASN A 55 -4.94 -6.12 3.05
CA ASN A 55 -4.39 -7.30 3.72
C ASN A 55 -5.39 -7.85 4.75
N ILE A 56 -6.32 -8.69 4.28
CA ILE A 56 -7.39 -9.30 5.08
C ILE A 56 -6.85 -10.42 5.96
N LYS A 57 -7.31 -10.47 7.21
CA LYS A 57 -6.93 -11.46 8.21
C LYS A 57 -8.14 -12.26 8.70
N GLU A 58 -7.86 -13.45 9.22
CA GLU A 58 -8.86 -14.21 9.96
C GLU A 58 -9.32 -13.39 11.18
N GLY A 59 -10.63 -13.34 11.38
CA GLY A 59 -11.26 -12.54 12.42
C GLY A 59 -11.82 -11.19 11.96
N ASP A 60 -11.40 -10.68 10.79
CA ASP A 60 -11.92 -9.41 10.26
C ASP A 60 -13.43 -9.50 10.00
N ILE A 61 -14.14 -8.40 10.28
CA ILE A 61 -15.57 -8.27 10.04
C ILE A 61 -15.79 -7.37 8.83
N MET A 62 -16.47 -7.91 7.82
CA MET A 62 -16.67 -7.25 6.54
C MET A 62 -18.10 -7.47 6.01
N PRO A 63 -18.61 -6.56 5.18
CA PRO A 63 -19.89 -6.77 4.51
C PRO A 63 -19.77 -7.79 3.38
N TYR A 64 -20.75 -8.68 3.36
CA TYR A 64 -21.00 -9.63 2.28
C TYR A 64 -22.20 -9.17 1.46
N PHE A 65 -21.96 -8.94 0.17
CA PHE A 65 -22.96 -8.51 -0.80
C PHE A 65 -23.54 -9.73 -1.50
N ILE A 66 -24.83 -9.98 -1.27
CA ILE A 66 -25.56 -11.06 -1.92
C ILE A 66 -26.09 -10.54 -3.24
N LEU A 67 -25.73 -11.22 -4.33
CA LEU A 67 -26.19 -10.91 -5.66
C LEU A 67 -27.53 -11.57 -5.95
N THR A 68 -28.33 -10.90 -6.78
CA THR A 68 -29.62 -11.42 -7.21
C THR A 68 -29.46 -12.61 -8.14
N PHE A 69 -28.45 -12.58 -9.03
CA PHE A 69 -28.18 -13.62 -10.00
C PHE A 69 -26.99 -14.48 -9.59
N ASP A 70 -26.93 -15.68 -10.16
CA ASP A 70 -25.89 -16.65 -9.91
C ASP A 70 -24.58 -16.27 -10.61
N ILE A 71 -23.48 -16.36 -9.86
CA ILE A 71 -22.14 -15.99 -10.35
C ILE A 71 -21.14 -17.14 -10.22
N SER A 72 -21.60 -18.37 -9.96
CA SER A 72 -20.70 -19.52 -9.79
C SER A 72 -19.88 -19.80 -11.04
N SER A 73 -20.47 -19.63 -12.23
CA SER A 73 -19.79 -19.82 -13.51
C SER A 73 -18.66 -18.80 -13.71
N TYR A 74 -18.93 -17.54 -13.37
CA TYR A 74 -17.93 -16.48 -13.40
C TYR A 74 -16.80 -16.74 -12.41
N ILE A 75 -17.13 -17.09 -11.16
CA ILE A 75 -16.13 -17.35 -10.12
C ILE A 75 -15.24 -18.56 -10.46
N SER A 76 -15.84 -19.64 -10.96
CA SER A 76 -15.14 -20.91 -11.18
C SER A 76 -14.38 -20.96 -12.50
N GLN A 77 -14.88 -20.29 -13.54
CA GLN A 77 -14.41 -20.44 -14.91
C GLN A 77 -14.13 -19.12 -15.63
N GLY A 78 -14.49 -17.97 -15.06
CA GLY A 78 -14.42 -16.67 -15.74
C GLY A 78 -15.44 -16.55 -16.89
N SER A 79 -16.55 -17.30 -16.83
CA SER A 79 -17.61 -17.27 -17.84
C SER A 79 -18.33 -15.92 -17.85
N HIS A 80 -18.57 -15.37 -19.05
CA HIS A 80 -19.32 -14.13 -19.25
C HIS A 80 -20.74 -14.37 -19.80
N ASP A 81 -21.03 -15.60 -20.25
CA ASP A 81 -22.22 -15.90 -21.05
C ASP A 81 -23.17 -16.88 -20.36
N VAL A 82 -22.69 -17.61 -19.35
CA VAL A 82 -23.43 -18.70 -18.72
C VAL A 82 -23.67 -18.42 -17.24
N MET A 83 -24.91 -18.64 -16.83
CA MET A 83 -25.33 -18.70 -15.44
C MET A 83 -25.66 -20.17 -15.11
N ASP A 84 -25.03 -20.75 -14.08
CA ASP A 84 -25.17 -22.19 -13.79
C ASP A 84 -26.51 -22.50 -13.09
N SER A 85 -27.11 -21.50 -12.44
CA SER A 85 -28.37 -21.65 -11.73
C SER A 85 -29.33 -20.47 -11.89
N ASN A 86 -30.63 -20.77 -12.02
CA ASN A 86 -31.68 -19.74 -12.00
C ASN A 86 -32.11 -19.33 -10.56
N ARG A 87 -31.45 -19.87 -9.52
CA ARG A 87 -31.78 -19.55 -8.12
C ARG A 87 -31.39 -18.10 -7.83
N ARG A 88 -32.38 -17.29 -7.46
CA ARG A 88 -32.17 -15.88 -7.13
C ARG A 88 -31.88 -15.65 -5.64
N ASN A 89 -31.10 -14.62 -5.35
CA ASN A 89 -30.81 -14.13 -3.98
C ASN A 89 -30.30 -15.23 -3.03
N ASN A 90 -29.39 -16.06 -3.53
CA ASN A 90 -28.80 -17.17 -2.76
C ASN A 90 -27.57 -16.69 -1.99
N LEU A 91 -27.43 -17.11 -0.73
CA LEU A 91 -26.27 -16.82 0.12
C LEU A 91 -24.93 -17.31 -0.43
N ASN A 92 -24.94 -18.24 -1.39
CA ASN A 92 -23.70 -18.69 -2.04
C ASN A 92 -23.25 -17.74 -3.18
N ASN A 93 -24.13 -16.82 -3.61
CA ASN A 93 -23.92 -15.98 -4.77
C ASN A 93 -23.66 -14.56 -4.31
N GLY A 94 -22.39 -14.21 -4.14
CA GLY A 94 -22.01 -12.92 -3.61
C GLY A 94 -20.50 -12.80 -3.40
N PHE A 95 -20.09 -11.63 -2.94
CA PHE A 95 -18.69 -11.28 -2.74
C PHE A 95 -18.53 -10.38 -1.52
N ILE A 96 -17.29 -10.27 -1.02
CA ILE A 96 -16.93 -9.38 0.08
C ILE A 96 -16.22 -8.14 -0.49
N LEU A 97 -16.53 -6.96 0.04
CA LEU A 97 -15.69 -5.78 -0.14
C LEU A 97 -14.86 -5.56 1.13
N PRO A 98 -13.55 -5.30 1.00
CA PRO A 98 -12.64 -5.31 2.14
C PRO A 98 -12.61 -3.98 2.89
N PHE A 99 -13.76 -3.57 3.42
CA PHE A 99 -13.84 -2.43 4.34
C PHE A 99 -14.47 -2.85 5.67
N THR A 100 -13.86 -2.42 6.76
CA THR A 100 -14.37 -2.63 8.11
C THR A 100 -15.48 -1.63 8.41
N ILE A 101 -16.53 -2.08 9.08
CA ILE A 101 -17.56 -1.19 9.62
C ILE A 101 -17.20 -0.88 11.07
N PRO A 102 -16.93 0.38 11.44
CA PRO A 102 -16.60 0.73 12.80
C PRO A 102 -17.79 0.47 13.73
N ASN A 103 -17.50 0.10 14.98
CA ASN A 103 -18.52 -0.10 16.00
C ASN A 103 -18.33 0.85 17.19
N ALA A 104 -19.36 1.01 18.02
CA ALA A 104 -19.37 1.98 19.12
C ALA A 104 -18.28 1.75 20.20
N THR A 105 -17.61 0.59 20.21
CA THR A 105 -16.50 0.33 21.14
C THR A 105 -15.15 0.77 20.58
N GLU A 106 -15.05 0.92 19.26
CA GLU A 106 -13.89 1.45 18.57
C GLU A 106 -13.94 2.97 18.66
N SER A 107 -13.16 3.55 19.57
CA SER A 107 -13.09 5.00 19.77
C SER A 107 -12.36 5.68 18.60
N LEU A 108 -12.96 5.65 17.41
CA LEU A 108 -12.43 6.19 16.16
C LEU A 108 -12.99 7.58 15.92
N GLU A 109 -12.10 8.56 15.77
CA GLU A 109 -12.46 9.94 15.45
C GLU A 109 -12.30 10.21 13.96
N PHE A 110 -13.11 11.15 13.45
CA PHE A 110 -12.96 11.64 12.08
C PHE A 110 -11.63 12.40 11.95
N PRO A 111 -10.77 12.06 10.97
CA PRO A 111 -9.57 12.83 10.70
C PRO A 111 -9.92 14.18 10.03
N SER A 112 -9.01 15.16 10.10
CA SER A 112 -9.16 16.44 9.40
C SER A 112 -9.07 16.29 7.87
N ASP A 113 -8.34 15.27 7.42
CA ASP A 113 -8.03 14.97 6.02
C ASP A 113 -8.06 13.44 5.82
N ILE A 114 -7.65 12.97 4.64
CA ILE A 114 -7.53 11.52 4.39
C ILE A 114 -6.40 10.93 5.25
N ARG A 115 -6.70 9.85 5.99
CA ARG A 115 -5.74 9.13 6.83
C ARG A 115 -5.64 7.67 6.42
N ILE A 116 -4.43 7.22 6.10
CA ILE A 116 -4.09 5.81 5.83
C ILE A 116 -3.20 5.34 6.98
N ILE A 117 -3.57 4.24 7.63
CA ILE A 117 -2.85 3.70 8.79
C ILE A 117 -2.42 2.26 8.50
N GLY A 118 -1.16 1.95 8.82
CA GLY A 118 -0.56 0.63 8.64
C GLY A 118 0.52 0.63 7.55
N ASP A 119 1.05 -0.55 7.30
CA ASP A 119 2.05 -0.78 6.26
C ASP A 119 1.40 -0.69 4.87
N ARG A 120 2.10 -0.10 3.91
CA ARG A 120 1.63 0.11 2.54
C ARG A 120 2.69 -0.35 1.54
N LEU A 121 2.27 -1.13 0.56
CA LEU A 121 3.04 -1.48 -0.63
C LEU A 121 2.45 -0.71 -1.82
N GLU A 122 3.29 0.00 -2.56
CA GLU A 122 2.90 0.70 -3.80
C GLU A 122 3.82 0.22 -4.93
N GLU A 123 3.23 -0.27 -6.01
CA GLU A 123 3.95 -0.77 -7.18
C GLU A 123 3.68 0.12 -8.40
N GLY A 124 4.75 0.49 -9.11
CA GLY A 124 4.69 1.37 -10.28
C GLY A 124 5.22 2.77 -10.03
N ASN A 125 4.89 3.70 -10.94
CA ASN A 125 5.35 5.09 -10.86
C ASN A 125 4.43 5.89 -9.95
N ILE A 126 5.00 6.68 -9.04
CA ILE A 126 4.27 7.57 -8.13
C ILE A 126 4.64 9.01 -8.45
N ASP A 127 3.66 9.82 -8.87
CA ASP A 127 3.79 11.27 -8.99
C ASP A 127 3.12 11.94 -7.78
N LEU A 128 3.94 12.43 -6.85
CA LEU A 128 3.47 13.15 -5.67
C LEU A 128 3.68 14.65 -5.85
N LYS A 129 2.60 15.42 -5.83
CA LYS A 129 2.64 16.88 -5.87
C LYS A 129 2.46 17.46 -4.47
N GLY A 130 3.38 18.31 -4.07
CA GLY A 130 3.39 18.97 -2.76
C GLY A 130 4.54 18.50 -1.88
N ASN A 131 4.44 18.81 -0.58
CA ASN A 131 5.47 18.49 0.39
C ASN A 131 5.27 17.06 0.93
N SER A 132 6.37 16.33 1.07
CA SER A 132 6.39 15.02 1.75
C SER A 132 7.30 15.11 2.98
N SER A 133 6.85 14.55 4.09
CA SER A 133 7.65 14.40 5.31
C SER A 133 7.63 12.95 5.73
N GLN A 134 8.81 12.34 5.80
CA GLN A 134 9.00 10.97 6.24
C GLN A 134 9.83 10.96 7.52
N LYS A 135 9.37 10.19 8.51
CA LYS A 135 10.11 9.93 9.74
C LYS A 135 10.62 8.49 9.70
N GLY A 136 11.86 8.29 10.13
CA GLY A 136 12.52 6.99 10.10
C GLY A 136 13.50 6.87 8.93
N ASN A 137 13.90 5.63 8.63
CA ASN A 137 14.90 5.35 7.61
C ASN A 137 14.27 5.38 6.21
N VAL A 138 15.08 5.83 5.24
CA VAL A 138 14.74 5.78 3.82
C VAL A 138 15.85 5.03 3.10
N GLU A 139 15.49 3.95 2.43
CA GLU A 139 16.38 3.20 1.55
C GLU A 139 15.91 3.37 0.11
N ILE A 140 16.81 3.81 -0.77
CA ILE A 140 16.54 3.98 -2.19
C ILE A 140 17.47 3.04 -2.95
N ASN A 141 16.91 1.97 -3.51
CA ASN A 141 17.65 1.09 -4.40
C ASN A 141 17.51 1.58 -5.84
N GLY A 142 18.47 2.40 -6.28
CA GLY A 142 18.49 2.98 -7.62
C GLY A 142 19.05 4.39 -7.63
N ASN A 143 18.86 5.07 -8.77
CA ASN A 143 19.35 6.43 -8.95
C ASN A 143 18.39 7.44 -8.30
N THR A 144 18.94 8.47 -7.66
CA THR A 144 18.19 9.62 -7.16
C THR A 144 18.63 10.89 -7.88
N THR A 145 17.67 11.67 -8.38
CA THR A 145 17.92 13.02 -8.89
C THR A 145 17.16 14.01 -8.01
N GLN A 146 17.88 14.89 -7.34
CA GLN A 146 17.29 15.97 -6.55
C GLN A 146 17.50 17.31 -7.26
N LYS A 147 16.42 18.07 -7.42
CA LYS A 147 16.46 19.46 -7.89
C LYS A 147 16.17 20.38 -6.70
N GLY A 148 17.08 21.32 -6.44
CA GLY A 148 17.02 22.21 -5.29
C GLY A 148 18.05 21.85 -4.22
N ASN A 149 17.88 22.43 -3.04
CA ASN A 149 18.86 22.30 -1.96
C ASN A 149 18.66 21.02 -1.14
N THR A 150 19.76 20.44 -0.68
CA THR A 150 19.79 19.34 0.29
C THR A 150 20.49 19.84 1.56
N THR A 151 19.93 19.55 2.73
CA THR A 151 20.60 19.76 4.02
C THR A 151 20.67 18.43 4.75
N GLN A 152 21.88 18.02 5.13
CA GLN A 152 22.13 16.81 5.90
C GLN A 152 22.87 17.17 7.17
N THR A 153 22.27 16.86 8.31
CA THR A 153 22.84 17.18 9.63
C THR A 153 23.72 16.06 10.18
N GLY A 154 23.60 14.85 9.63
CA GLY A 154 24.42 13.69 9.97
C GLY A 154 25.59 13.46 9.02
N ASN A 155 26.28 12.34 9.23
CA ASN A 155 27.41 11.95 8.39
C ASN A 155 26.96 11.57 6.97
N ILE A 156 27.84 11.82 5.99
CA ILE A 156 27.73 11.34 4.61
C ILE A 156 28.87 10.35 4.37
N SER A 157 28.54 9.17 3.85
CA SER A 157 29.53 8.16 3.43
C SER A 157 29.26 7.77 1.98
N THR A 158 30.25 8.01 1.12
CA THR A 158 30.16 7.74 -0.31
C THR A 158 31.26 6.75 -0.71
N LYS A 159 30.90 5.65 -1.38
CA LYS A 159 31.88 4.67 -1.90
C LYS A 159 32.46 5.07 -3.27
N GLY A 160 31.73 5.89 -4.03
CA GLY A 160 32.17 6.42 -5.32
C GLY A 160 32.66 7.86 -5.25
N SER A 161 32.97 8.42 -6.40
CA SER A 161 33.43 9.81 -6.51
C SER A 161 32.29 10.81 -6.27
N VAL A 162 32.64 11.94 -5.66
CA VAL A 162 31.78 13.11 -5.56
C VAL A 162 32.34 14.20 -6.47
N ALA A 163 31.51 14.74 -7.36
CA ALA A 163 31.86 15.86 -8.23
C ALA A 163 31.00 17.07 -7.89
N ALA A 164 31.61 18.25 -7.92
CA ALA A 164 30.92 19.53 -7.77
C ALA A 164 31.36 20.46 -8.91
N SER A 165 30.42 21.15 -9.54
CA SER A 165 30.73 22.20 -10.52
C SER A 165 31.32 23.43 -9.82
N GLU A 166 30.80 23.73 -8.64
CA GLU A 166 31.23 24.84 -7.79
C GLU A 166 32.23 24.39 -6.71
N ASP A 167 32.53 25.29 -5.78
CA ASP A 167 33.46 25.01 -4.69
C ASP A 167 32.83 24.10 -3.63
N VAL A 168 33.66 23.25 -3.02
CA VAL A 168 33.29 22.47 -1.84
C VAL A 168 33.97 23.11 -0.64
N THR A 169 33.21 23.53 0.36
CA THR A 169 33.76 24.10 1.59
C THR A 169 33.66 23.09 2.72
N ALA A 170 34.79 22.70 3.30
CA ALA A 170 34.86 21.86 4.49
C ALA A 170 35.10 22.74 5.72
N GLY A 171 34.06 23.01 6.51
CA GLY A 171 34.07 24.06 7.52
C GLY A 171 34.21 25.43 6.86
N ASP A 172 35.27 26.17 7.20
CA ASP A 172 35.58 27.48 6.59
C ASP A 172 36.66 27.40 5.50
N LYS A 173 36.98 26.19 5.01
CA LYS A 173 38.07 25.97 4.04
C LYS A 173 37.53 25.58 2.67
N SER A 174 37.85 26.39 1.66
CA SER A 174 37.57 26.15 0.25
C SER A 174 38.50 25.07 -0.33
N LEU A 175 37.94 24.04 -0.98
CA LEU A 175 38.73 23.01 -1.63
C LEU A 175 39.42 23.54 -2.89
N LYS A 176 38.81 24.51 -3.61
CA LYS A 176 39.43 25.16 -4.78
C LYS A 176 40.61 26.08 -4.44
N LYS A 177 40.62 26.72 -3.26
CA LYS A 177 41.54 27.83 -2.94
C LYS A 177 42.43 27.59 -1.72
N HIS A 178 42.32 26.44 -1.04
CA HIS A 178 43.13 26.17 0.15
C HIS A 178 44.63 26.25 -0.17
N LYS A 179 45.39 26.67 0.85
CA LYS A 179 46.84 26.78 0.80
C LYS A 179 47.44 25.95 1.92
N HIS A 180 48.64 25.43 1.69
CA HIS A 180 49.45 24.74 2.69
C HIS A 180 50.57 25.65 3.20
N SER A 181 50.90 25.55 4.49
CA SER A 181 52.07 26.20 5.10
C SER A 181 53.21 25.20 5.29
N GLY A 182 54.45 25.69 5.47
CA GLY A 182 55.61 24.84 5.80
C GLY A 182 56.35 24.24 4.60
N VAL A 183 56.15 24.78 3.39
CA VAL A 183 56.92 24.39 2.20
C VAL A 183 58.26 25.15 2.13
N ALA A 184 59.34 24.45 1.78
CA ALA A 184 60.65 25.08 1.54
C ALA A 184 60.56 26.05 0.36
N LYS A 185 61.19 27.23 0.47
CA LYS A 185 61.25 28.20 -0.63
C LYS A 185 62.13 27.64 -1.74
N GLY A 186 61.54 27.36 -2.89
CA GLY A 186 62.20 26.91 -4.11
C GLY A 186 61.34 27.21 -5.32
N ASN A 187 61.91 27.02 -6.52
CA ASN A 187 61.18 27.19 -7.78
C ASN A 187 60.43 25.92 -8.21
N ASP A 188 60.48 24.88 -7.39
CA ASP A 188 59.88 23.58 -7.69
C ASP A 188 58.37 23.62 -7.43
N THR A 189 57.62 23.04 -8.37
CA THR A 189 56.17 22.84 -8.19
C THR A 189 55.95 21.83 -7.08
N SER A 190 55.03 22.13 -6.14
CA SER A 190 54.57 21.11 -5.19
C SER A 190 54.11 19.88 -5.95
N GLY A 191 54.47 18.68 -5.47
CA GLY A 191 53.99 17.44 -6.07
C GLY A 191 52.48 17.49 -6.28
N GLY A 192 52.03 17.11 -7.48
CA GLY A 192 50.60 17.03 -7.76
C GLY A 192 49.90 16.10 -6.78
N VAL A 193 48.58 16.21 -6.69
CA VAL A 193 47.77 15.21 -5.97
C VAL A 193 48.11 13.85 -6.58
N VAL A 194 48.81 12.99 -5.82
CA VAL A 194 49.07 11.61 -6.23
C VAL A 194 47.85 10.77 -5.92
#